data_AF-A0A4Q4DMS9-F1
#
_entry.id   AF-A0A4Q4DMS9-F1
#
_cell.length_a   1.000
_cell.length_b   1.000
_cell.length_c   1.000
_cell.angle_alpha   90.00
_cell.angle_beta   90.00
_cell.angle_gamma   90.00
#
_symmetry.space_group_name_H-M   'P 1'
#
loop_
_entity.id
_entity.type
_entity.pdbx_description
1 polymer ?
#
loop_
_entity_poly.entity_id
_entity_poly.type
_entity_poly.pdbx_seq_one_letter_code
_entity_poly.pdbx_strand_id
1 'polypeptide(L)'
;MPRGLSDEYLAFLSAVYVRVVEVGQRAPIQDLEQVTGTKQATLKGHLRAARQRGFLTKVEGKAGGQLTDKAHNILKRIQPGGTTAEDAR
;
A
#
# COMPACT_ATOMS: atom_id res chain seq x y z
N MET A 1 -7.54 0.59 -17.60
CA MET A 1 -7.46 0.67 -16.12
C MET A 1 -8.72 0.06 -15.53
N PRO A 2 -8.67 -0.66 -14.40
CA PRO A 2 -9.88 -1.12 -13.73
C PRO A 2 -10.73 0.09 -13.35
N ARG A 3 -11.95 0.16 -13.88
CA ARG A 3 -12.97 1.14 -13.45
C ARG A 3 -13.44 0.68 -12.07
N GLY A 4 -13.32 1.52 -11.04
CA GLY A 4 -13.89 1.25 -9.71
C GLY A 4 -12.93 1.07 -8.53
N LEU A 5 -11.60 1.21 -8.69
CA LEU A 5 -10.70 1.23 -7.53
C LEU A 5 -10.77 2.59 -6.85
N SER A 6 -11.11 2.60 -5.55
CA SER A 6 -11.08 3.81 -4.72
C SER A 6 -9.65 4.21 -4.38
N ASP A 7 -9.47 5.50 -4.12
CA ASP A 7 -8.18 6.05 -3.74
C ASP A 7 -7.80 5.61 -2.31
N GLU A 8 -8.78 5.40 -1.42
CA GLU A 8 -8.65 4.79 -0.09
C GLU A 8 -8.07 3.37 -0.19
N TYR A 9 -8.63 2.55 -1.07
CA TYR A 9 -8.15 1.18 -1.27
C TYR A 9 -6.71 1.17 -1.78
N LEU A 10 -6.37 2.03 -2.76
CA LEU A 10 -5.03 2.07 -3.33
C LEU A 10 -3.99 2.60 -2.33
N ALA A 11 -4.35 3.58 -1.50
CA ALA A 11 -3.49 4.07 -0.43
C ALA A 11 -3.25 2.97 0.63
N PHE A 12 -4.31 2.29 1.08
CA PHE A 12 -4.20 1.19 2.04
C PHE A 12 -3.36 0.03 1.48
N LEU A 13 -3.64 -0.41 0.26
CA LEU A 13 -2.88 -1.48 -0.38
C LEU A 13 -1.40 -1.14 -0.51
N SER A 14 -1.09 0.12 -0.83
CA SER A 14 0.30 0.59 -0.92
C SER A 14 1.00 0.50 0.43
N ALA A 15 0.31 0.81 1.54
CA ALA A 15 0.88 0.71 2.89
C ALA A 15 1.19 -0.74 3.28
N VAL A 16 0.25 -1.66 3.03
CA VAL A 16 0.47 -3.09 3.28
C VAL A 16 1.64 -3.61 2.43
N TYR A 17 1.70 -3.23 1.15
CA TYR A 17 2.79 -3.64 0.26
C TYR A 17 4.17 -3.16 0.74
N VAL A 18 4.30 -1.88 1.14
CA VAL A 18 5.55 -1.33 1.67
C VAL A 18 5.98 -2.12 2.91
N ARG A 19 5.04 -2.39 3.83
CA ARG A 19 5.34 -3.17 5.03
C ARG A 19 5.83 -4.59 4.72
N VAL A 20 5.20 -5.28 3.77
CA VAL A 20 5.65 -6.61 3.33
C VAL A 20 7.06 -6.57 2.76
N VAL A 21 7.37 -5.56 1.94
CA VAL A 21 8.72 -5.37 1.38
C VAL A 21 9.75 -5.08 2.47
N GLU A 22 9.44 -4.22 3.44
CA GLU A 22 10.34 -3.87 4.56
C GLU A 22 10.71 -5.04 5.44
N VAL A 23 9.78 -5.98 5.66
CA VAL A 23 10.04 -7.23 6.41
C VAL A 23 11.03 -8.14 5.65
N GLY A 24 11.36 -7.82 4.39
CA GLY A 24 12.44 -8.48 3.65
C GLY A 24 12.06 -9.86 3.10
N GLN A 25 10.77 -10.12 2.92
CA GLN A 25 10.31 -11.40 2.37
C GLN A 25 10.75 -11.54 0.91
N ARG A 26 11.14 -12.76 0.51
CA ARG A 26 11.69 -13.05 -0.82
C ARG A 26 10.68 -12.81 -1.96
N ALA A 27 9.38 -12.87 -1.68
CA ALA A 27 8.33 -12.79 -2.71
C ALA A 27 7.15 -11.88 -2.29
N PRO A 28 7.34 -10.55 -2.19
CA PRO A 28 6.34 -9.64 -1.60
C PRO A 28 4.93 -9.70 -2.20
N ILE A 29 4.81 -10.04 -3.48
CA ILE A 29 3.50 -10.16 -4.14
C ILE A 29 2.78 -11.46 -3.76
N GLN A 30 3.52 -12.55 -3.56
CA GLN A 30 2.95 -13.82 -3.08
C GLN A 30 2.48 -13.66 -1.64
N ASP A 31 3.27 -12.99 -0.80
CA ASP A 31 2.92 -12.76 0.60
C ASP A 31 1.71 -11.83 0.71
N LEU A 32 1.65 -10.81 -0.15
CA LEU A 32 0.49 -9.93 -0.24
C LEU A 32 -0.78 -10.67 -0.69
N GLU A 33 -0.68 -11.69 -1.55
CA GLU A 33 -1.82 -12.56 -1.88
C GLU A 33 -2.28 -13.35 -0.66
N GLN A 34 -1.36 -13.90 0.13
CA GLN A 34 -1.70 -14.63 1.36
C GLN A 34 -2.38 -13.72 2.39
N VAL A 35 -1.91 -12.48 2.55
CA VAL A 35 -2.45 -11.52 3.51
C VAL A 35 -3.82 -10.98 3.07
N THR A 36 -4.02 -10.73 1.78
CA THR A 36 -5.23 -10.07 1.26
C THR A 36 -6.26 -11.02 0.64
N GLY A 37 -5.91 -12.29 0.44
CA GLY A 37 -6.70 -13.25 -0.34
C GLY A 37 -6.84 -12.90 -1.83
N THR A 38 -6.25 -11.79 -2.29
CA THR A 38 -6.38 -11.29 -3.65
C THR A 38 -5.28 -11.87 -4.53
N LYS A 39 -5.66 -12.41 -5.70
CA LYS A 39 -4.71 -13.04 -6.63
C LYS A 39 -3.59 -12.08 -7.08
N GLN A 40 -2.37 -12.62 -7.25
CA GLN A 40 -1.18 -11.84 -7.61
C GLN A 40 -1.36 -10.99 -8.88
N ALA A 41 -2.04 -11.52 -9.90
CA ALA A 41 -2.28 -10.80 -11.15
C ALA A 41 -3.08 -9.51 -10.90
N THR A 42 -4.12 -9.60 -10.08
CA THR A 42 -4.95 -8.47 -9.65
C THR A 42 -4.14 -7.49 -8.80
N LEU A 43 -3.38 -7.98 -7.82
CA LEU A 43 -2.51 -7.16 -6.98
C LEU A 43 -1.46 -6.37 -7.79
N LYS A 44 -0.83 -7.00 -8.78
CA LYS A 44 0.10 -6.33 -9.70
C LYS A 44 -0.59 -5.20 -10.47
N GLY A 45 -1.83 -5.44 -10.93
CA GLY A 45 -2.66 -4.42 -11.56
C GLY A 45 -2.99 -3.25 -10.63
N HIS A 46 -3.34 -3.54 -9.38
CA HIS A 46 -3.66 -2.53 -8.37
C HIS A 46 -2.44 -1.70 -7.96
N LEU A 47 -1.28 -2.33 -7.75
CA LEU A 47 -0.03 -1.62 -7.46
C LEU A 47 0.44 -0.76 -8.64
N ARG A 48 0.21 -1.21 -9.88
CA ARG A 48 0.42 -0.37 -11.06
C ARG A 48 -0.48 0.87 -11.04
N ALA A 49 -1.77 0.69 -10.73
CA ALA A 49 -2.71 1.80 -10.61
C ALA A 49 -2.33 2.75 -9.45
N ALA A 50 -1.89 2.22 -8.32
CA ALA A 50 -1.41 3.01 -7.18
C ALA A 50 -0.23 3.90 -7.57
N ARG A 51 0.76 3.37 -8.32
CA ARG A 51 1.88 4.16 -8.86
C ARG A 51 1.42 5.26 -9.81
N GLN A 52 0.55 4.91 -10.76
CA GLN A 52 0.03 5.85 -11.74
C GLN A 52 -0.81 6.98 -11.12
N ARG A 53 -1.50 6.70 -10.00
CA ARG A 53 -2.29 7.69 -9.26
C ARG A 53 -1.51 8.41 -8.15
N GLY A 54 -0.21 8.12 -8.02
CA GLY A 54 0.68 8.80 -7.08
C GLY A 54 0.49 8.39 -5.62
N PHE A 55 0.12 7.14 -5.33
CA PHE A 55 0.06 6.59 -3.96
C PHE A 55 1.31 5.82 -3.55
N LEU A 56 2.07 5.31 -4.52
CA LEU A 56 3.26 4.51 -4.32
C LEU A 56 4.34 4.95 -5.30
N THR A 57 5.57 5.15 -4.84
CA THR A 57 6.69 5.44 -5.74
C THR A 57 7.14 4.19 -6.51
N LYS A 58 7.90 4.38 -7.59
CA LYS A 58 8.53 3.28 -8.34
C LYS A 58 9.98 3.16 -7.91
N VAL A 59 10.45 1.93 -7.77
CA VAL A 59 11.88 1.61 -7.72
C VAL A 59 12.20 0.78 -8.97
N GLU A 60 13.31 1.10 -9.64
CA GLU A 60 13.72 0.39 -10.85
C GLU A 60 14.47 -0.90 -10.51
N GLY A 61 14.22 -1.96 -11.28
CA GLY A 61 14.93 -3.23 -11.16
C GLY A 61 14.58 -4.09 -9.93
N LYS A 62 13.74 -3.62 -8.99
CA LYS A 62 13.36 -4.39 -7.79
C LYS A 62 11.96 -4.08 -7.27
N ALA A 63 11.44 -4.99 -6.43
CA ALA A 63 10.24 -4.73 -5.64
C ALA A 63 10.50 -3.58 -4.63
N GLY A 64 9.45 -2.82 -4.33
CA GLY A 64 9.49 -1.72 -3.38
C GLY A 64 8.87 -0.44 -3.92
N GLY A 65 9.24 0.65 -3.23
CA GLY A 65 8.61 1.95 -3.32
C GLY A 65 8.43 2.51 -1.91
N GLN A 66 7.97 3.74 -1.86
CA GLN A 66 7.62 4.45 -0.64
C GLN A 66 6.20 5.01 -0.81
N LEU A 67 5.49 5.17 0.30
CA LEU A 67 4.26 5.93 0.31
C LEU A 67 4.56 7.38 -0.05
N THR A 68 3.65 8.01 -0.78
CA THR A 68 3.72 9.45 -1.06
C THR A 68 2.94 10.23 -0.02
N ASP A 69 3.14 11.55 0.02
CA ASP A 69 2.32 12.44 0.86
C ASP A 69 0.82 12.29 0.57
N LYS A 70 0.46 12.08 -0.71
CA LYS A 70 -0.92 11.83 -1.13
C LYS A 70 -1.50 10.59 -0.46
N ALA A 71 -0.73 9.49 -0.40
CA ALA A 71 -1.15 8.28 0.30
C ALA A 71 -1.29 8.52 1.80
N HIS A 72 -0.30 9.15 2.44
CA HIS A 72 -0.37 9.47 3.87
C HIS A 72 -1.59 10.32 4.22
N ASN A 73 -1.93 11.31 3.39
CA ASN A 73 -3.11 12.16 3.60
C ASN A 73 -4.44 11.40 3.48
N ILE A 74 -4.51 10.35 2.67
CA ILE A 74 -5.68 9.46 2.65
C ILE A 74 -5.70 8.56 3.88
N LEU A 75 -4.56 7.93 4.21
CA LEU A 75 -4.44 7.01 5.34
C LEU A 75 -4.83 7.68 6.67
N LYS A 76 -4.44 8.95 6.88
CA LYS A 76 -4.86 9.75 8.04
C LYS A 76 -6.37 9.95 8.14
N ARG A 77 -7.07 10.05 7.01
CA ARG A 77 -8.54 10.26 6.97
C ARG A 77 -9.33 8.99 7.24
N ILE A 78 -8.78 7.83 6.85
CA ILE A 78 -9.45 6.53 7.04
C ILE A 78 -9.16 5.90 8.40
N GLN A 79 -8.39 6.54 9.28
CA GLN A 79 -8.11 6.08 10.64
C GLN A 79 -9.08 6.80 11.59
N PRO A 80 -10.22 6.20 11.99
CA PRO A 80 -11.08 6.79 13.02
C PRO A 80 -10.47 6.40 14.37
N GLY A 81 -9.77 7.33 15.03
CA GLY A 81 -9.39 7.19 16.43
C GLY A 81 -8.31 6.16 16.76
N GLY A 82 -7.18 6.15 16.05
CA GLY A 82 -5.97 5.45 16.51
C GLY A 82 -5.32 6.22 17.65
N THR A 83 -5.46 5.73 18.88
CA THR A 83 -4.91 6.24 20.14
C THR A 83 -3.48 6.76 20.01
N THR A 84 -3.29 8.07 20.20
CA THR A 84 -2.04 8.62 20.71
C THR A 84 -1.90 8.17 22.16
N ALA A 85 -1.31 7.00 22.36
CA ALA A 85 -0.76 6.60 23.66
C ALA A 85 0.65 7.18 23.78
N GLU A 86 0.78 8.51 23.73
CA GLU A 86 2.06 9.20 23.93
C GLU A 86 1.86 10.68 24.30
N ASP A 87 0.95 10.95 25.24
CA ASP A 87 0.96 12.20 26.04
C ASP A 87 0.71 11.85 27.51
N ALA A 88 1.52 10.91 28.01
CA ALA A 88 1.69 10.68 29.44
C ALA A 88 3.12 11.07 29.82
N ARG A 89 3.39 12.37 29.85
CA ARG A 89 4.43 13.00 30.70
C ARG A 89 4.00 14.40 31.11
#